data_AF-A0A0G4H9R1-F1
#
_entry.id   AF-A0A0G4H9R1-F1
#
_cell.length_a   1.000
_cell.length_b   1.000
_cell.length_c   1.000
_cell.angle_alpha   90.00
_cell.angle_beta   90.00
_cell.angle_gamma   90.00
#
_symmetry.space_group_name_H-M   'P 1'
#
loop_
_entity.id
_entity.type
_entity.pdbx_description
1 polymer ?
#
loop_
_entity_poly.entity_id
_entity_poly.type
_entity_poly.pdbx_seq_one_letter_code
_entity_poly.pdbx_strand_id
1 'polypeptide(L)'
;MGESAESLPPTTEAFLEELRRWKVSFSSSVQMMFQGVELIEKLLEDQLAGKGGTAAAAATEGVLRVRHEDVVALDSLKVIGKDFFHEARRRLAVVTNGYYQIDLSRFFQGAVQGVGQTIRLFCPVTPEDFQKELFSFLTGTNTADGLRLFLKIGTDVNGLLGGQTALLMAVCADSMEAVQMIVEDGGADLEVKALPQVNEENQPQKDEGLEGEEEQEEEEEEDEGEGETRMMLKGKMEMRMMMRRKRKRKMRMPLSGRCVLRELETLP
;
A
#
# COMPACT_ATOMS: atom_id res chain seq x y z
N MET A 1 -39.82 -1.48 13.87
CA MET A 1 -38.58 -0.82 13.43
C MET A 1 -37.69 -0.77 14.66
N GLY A 2 -36.71 -1.66 14.75
CA GLY A 2 -35.77 -1.68 15.87
C GLY A 2 -34.61 -0.74 15.53
N GLU A 3 -34.47 0.34 16.29
CA GLU A 3 -33.24 1.14 16.31
C GLU A 3 -32.09 0.19 16.65
N SER A 4 -31.27 -0.13 15.65
CA SER A 4 -29.98 -0.73 15.89
C SER A 4 -29.15 0.33 16.60
N ALA A 5 -29.03 0.21 17.92
CA ALA A 5 -28.16 1.05 18.72
C ALA A 5 -26.77 1.00 18.09
N GLU A 6 -26.34 2.13 17.51
CA GLU A 6 -25.00 2.29 16.98
C GLU A 6 -24.03 2.12 18.16
N SER A 7 -23.42 0.94 18.25
CA SER A 7 -22.41 0.68 19.27
C SER A 7 -21.25 1.63 19.00
N LEU A 8 -20.97 2.51 19.95
CA LEU A 8 -19.80 3.38 19.89
C LEU A 8 -18.54 2.54 19.63
N PRO A 9 -17.60 3.05 18.83
CA PRO A 9 -16.36 2.34 18.55
C PRO A 9 -15.64 2.02 19.87
N PRO A 10 -15.09 0.80 20.02
CA PRO A 10 -14.40 0.41 21.23
C PRO A 10 -13.20 1.33 21.48
N THR A 11 -12.93 1.62 22.75
CA THR A 11 -11.74 2.39 23.12
C THR A 11 -10.47 1.60 22.85
N THR A 12 -9.35 2.30 22.66
CA THR A 12 -8.03 1.68 22.43
C THR A 12 -7.65 0.73 23.55
N GLU A 13 -7.95 1.09 24.80
CA GLU A 13 -7.68 0.29 25.99
C GLU A 13 -8.50 -1.01 25.96
N ALA A 14 -9.78 -0.93 25.60
CA ALA A 14 -10.64 -2.10 25.48
C ALA A 14 -10.13 -3.06 24.40
N PHE A 15 -9.71 -2.53 23.25
CA PHE A 15 -9.11 -3.32 22.18
C PHE A 15 -7.80 -4.00 22.61
N LEU A 16 -6.92 -3.30 23.35
CA LEU A 16 -5.67 -3.88 23.87
C LEU A 16 -5.93 -5.00 24.87
N GLU A 17 -6.91 -4.85 25.76
CA GLU A 17 -7.32 -5.91 26.68
C GLU A 17 -7.89 -7.13 25.95
N GLU A 18 -8.70 -6.91 24.92
CA GLU A 18 -9.20 -8.00 24.08
C GLU A 18 -8.06 -8.72 23.36
N LEU A 19 -7.10 -7.99 22.81
CA LEU A 19 -5.93 -8.56 22.15
C LEU A 19 -5.06 -9.39 23.12
N ARG A 20 -4.90 -8.93 24.36
CA ARG A 20 -4.19 -9.68 25.41
C ARG A 20 -4.94 -10.96 25.78
N ARG A 21 -6.26 -10.87 25.99
CA ARG A 21 -7.11 -12.04 26.29
C ARG A 21 -7.04 -13.06 25.16
N TRP A 22 -7.16 -12.60 23.92
CA TRP A 22 -7.04 -13.45 22.73
C TRP A 22 -5.66 -14.11 22.66
N LYS A 23 -4.57 -13.38 22.89
CA LYS A 23 -3.21 -13.93 22.92
C LYS A 23 -3.07 -15.07 23.93
N VAL A 24 -3.59 -14.91 25.15
CA VAL A 24 -3.53 -15.93 26.20
C VAL A 24 -4.35 -17.17 25.80
N SER A 25 -5.59 -16.98 25.36
CA SER A 25 -6.46 -18.08 24.92
C SER A 25 -5.88 -18.84 23.72
N PHE A 26 -5.34 -18.11 22.74
CA PHE A 26 -4.69 -18.69 21.57
C PHE A 26 -3.44 -19.50 21.96
N SER A 27 -2.58 -18.94 22.80
CA SER A 27 -1.36 -19.62 23.28
C SER A 27 -1.70 -20.90 24.05
N SER A 28 -2.70 -20.85 24.92
CA SER A 28 -3.18 -22.03 25.65
C SER A 28 -3.69 -23.12 24.70
N SER A 29 -4.46 -22.74 23.67
CA SER A 29 -4.99 -23.69 22.68
C SER A 29 -3.87 -24.37 21.89
N VAL A 30 -2.86 -23.60 21.46
CA VAL A 30 -1.69 -24.13 20.74
C VAL A 30 -0.84 -25.03 21.66
N GLN A 31 -0.67 -24.65 22.92
CA GLN A 31 0.07 -25.47 23.89
C GLN A 31 -0.62 -26.81 24.15
N MET A 32 -1.95 -26.83 24.28
CA MET A 32 -2.71 -28.08 24.41
C MET A 32 -2.52 -29.00 23.20
N MET A 33 -2.44 -28.44 22.00
CA MET A 33 -2.14 -29.21 20.79
C MET A 33 -0.75 -29.85 20.85
N PHE A 34 0.27 -29.10 21.29
CA PHE A 34 1.63 -29.64 21.43
C PHE A 34 1.72 -30.70 22.52
N GLN A 35 1.02 -30.56 23.65
CA GLN A 35 0.94 -31.61 24.66
C GLN A 35 0.34 -32.91 24.11
N GLY A 36 -0.64 -32.80 23.21
CA GLY A 36 -1.20 -33.96 22.51
C GLY A 36 -0.17 -34.67 21.62
N VAL A 37 0.67 -33.90 20.91
CA VAL A 37 1.77 -34.45 20.08
C VAL A 37 2.83 -35.12 20.95
N GLU A 38 3.26 -34.48 22.04
CA GLU A 38 4.22 -35.05 23.00
C GLU A 38 3.71 -36.34 23.65
N LEU A 39 2.40 -36.43 23.91
CA LEU A 39 1.79 -37.65 24.45
C LEU A 39 1.84 -38.80 23.42
N ILE A 40 1.54 -38.51 22.15
CA ILE A 40 1.62 -39.50 21.06
C ILE A 40 3.07 -39.99 20.89
N GLU A 41 4.04 -39.08 20.93
CA GLU A 41 5.47 -39.40 20.86
C GLU A 41 5.87 -40.37 21.97
N LYS A 42 5.55 -40.04 23.24
CA LYS A 42 5.84 -40.92 24.39
C LYS A 42 5.18 -42.28 24.27
N LEU A 43 3.92 -42.35 23.81
CA LEU A 43 3.24 -43.63 23.61
C LEU A 43 3.91 -44.50 22.55
N LEU A 44 4.46 -43.90 21.49
CA LEU A 44 5.22 -44.62 20.46
C LEU A 44 6.58 -45.09 21.00
N GLU A 45 7.27 -44.27 21.79
CA GLU A 45 8.52 -44.63 22.47
C GLU A 45 8.32 -45.79 23.46
N ASP A 46 7.28 -45.75 24.28
CA ASP A 46 6.95 -46.82 25.24
C ASP A 46 6.64 -48.14 24.52
N GLN A 47 5.94 -48.08 23.38
CA GLN A 47 5.69 -49.27 22.54
C GLN A 47 6.98 -49.86 21.95
N LEU A 48 7.96 -49.01 21.61
CA LEU A 48 9.28 -49.43 21.17
C LEU A 48 10.07 -50.09 22.31
N ALA A 49 10.05 -49.49 23.51
CA ALA A 49 10.79 -49.98 24.67
C ALA A 49 10.23 -51.30 25.24
N GLY A 50 8.90 -51.47 25.26
CA GLY A 50 8.23 -52.64 25.85
C GLY A 50 8.47 -53.97 25.11
N LYS A 51 8.99 -53.95 23.88
CA LYS A 51 9.25 -55.17 23.08
C LYS A 51 10.53 -55.92 23.45
N GLY A 52 11.40 -55.38 24.32
CA GLY A 52 12.72 -55.97 24.64
C GLY A 52 12.75 -57.00 25.78
N GLY A 53 11.60 -57.33 26.41
CA GLY A 53 11.59 -57.88 27.78
C GLY A 53 11.47 -59.40 27.99
N THR A 54 11.09 -60.22 27.01
CA THR A 54 10.91 -61.67 27.26
C THR A 54 11.53 -62.54 26.19
N ALA A 55 12.59 -63.22 26.61
CA ALA A 55 13.36 -64.16 25.84
C ALA A 55 12.57 -65.43 25.49
N ALA A 56 13.00 -66.00 24.36
CA ALA A 56 12.88 -67.39 23.93
C ALA A 56 11.76 -67.71 22.91
N ALA A 57 12.28 -68.22 21.79
CA ALA A 57 11.62 -69.02 20.75
C ALA A 57 10.95 -68.26 19.60
N ALA A 58 11.82 -67.73 18.75
CA ALA A 58 11.86 -67.98 17.31
C ALA A 58 10.62 -67.61 16.45
N ALA A 59 10.92 -66.75 15.47
CA ALA A 59 10.22 -66.56 14.20
C ALA A 59 8.95 -65.69 14.24
N THR A 60 9.13 -64.39 14.34
CA THR A 60 8.99 -63.46 13.20
C THR A 60 9.27 -62.03 13.69
N GLU A 61 10.26 -61.41 13.09
CA GLU A 61 10.75 -60.06 13.40
C GLU A 61 9.69 -59.02 13.00
N GLY A 62 8.67 -58.85 13.85
CA GLY A 62 7.56 -57.94 13.61
C GLY A 62 8.00 -56.49 13.81
N VAL A 63 8.57 -55.90 12.76
CA VAL A 63 8.86 -54.47 12.65
C VAL A 63 7.63 -53.69 13.12
N LEU A 64 7.80 -52.85 14.15
CA LEU A 64 6.76 -51.90 14.56
C LEU A 64 6.54 -50.94 13.39
N ARG A 65 5.43 -51.14 12.68
CA ARG A 65 5.06 -50.32 11.55
C ARG A 65 3.97 -49.36 12.03
N VAL A 66 4.26 -48.07 11.97
CA VAL A 66 3.27 -47.01 12.16
C VAL A 66 2.13 -47.24 11.17
N ARG A 67 0.88 -47.08 11.61
CA ARG A 67 -0.28 -47.28 10.74
C ARG A 67 -0.27 -46.19 9.67
N HIS A 68 -0.64 -46.55 8.44
CA HIS A 68 -0.65 -45.59 7.34
C HIS A 68 -1.61 -44.43 7.62
N GLU A 69 -2.72 -44.71 8.31
CA GLU A 69 -3.72 -43.72 8.71
C GLU A 69 -3.13 -42.64 9.62
N ASP A 70 -2.22 -42.99 10.52
CA ASP A 70 -1.58 -42.04 11.44
C ASP A 70 -0.64 -41.08 10.70
N VAL A 71 0.07 -41.60 9.69
CA VAL A 71 0.93 -40.80 8.81
C VAL A 71 0.11 -39.82 7.99
N VAL A 72 -1.00 -40.28 7.40
CA VAL A 72 -1.93 -39.43 6.64
C VAL A 72 -2.55 -38.35 7.54
N ALA A 73 -2.94 -38.71 8.77
CA ALA A 73 -3.49 -37.75 9.73
C ALA A 73 -2.45 -36.68 10.12
N LEU A 74 -1.19 -37.07 10.34
CA LEU A 74 -0.11 -36.15 10.65
C LEU A 74 0.17 -35.19 9.48
N ASP A 75 0.18 -35.68 8.24
CA ASP A 75 0.38 -34.83 7.07
C ASP A 75 -0.81 -33.89 6.83
N SER A 76 -2.04 -34.36 7.05
CA SER A 76 -3.22 -33.49 7.05
C SER A 76 -3.13 -32.40 8.11
N LEU A 77 -2.66 -32.72 9.32
CA LEU A 77 -2.47 -31.74 10.41
C LEU A 77 -1.43 -30.68 10.03
N LYS A 78 -0.33 -31.06 9.37
CA LYS A 78 0.69 -30.11 8.87
C LYS A 78 0.10 -29.12 7.87
N VAL A 79 -0.69 -29.61 6.91
CA VAL A 79 -1.34 -28.76 5.90
C VAL A 79 -2.31 -27.78 6.56
N ILE A 80 -3.21 -28.30 7.40
CA ILE A 80 -4.19 -27.48 8.12
C ILE A 80 -3.48 -26.43 8.99
N GLY A 81 -2.43 -26.82 9.72
CA GLY A 81 -1.64 -25.91 10.54
C GLY A 81 -1.03 -24.79 9.71
N LYS A 82 -0.40 -25.11 8.57
CA LYS A 82 0.19 -24.12 7.67
C LYS A 82 -0.84 -23.11 7.16
N ASP A 83 -1.98 -23.58 6.69
CA ASP A 83 -3.04 -22.73 6.15
C ASP A 83 -3.65 -21.83 7.24
N PHE A 84 -3.88 -22.41 8.42
CA PHE A 84 -4.34 -21.67 9.59
C PHE A 84 -3.38 -20.54 9.98
N PHE A 85 -2.08 -20.83 10.11
CA PHE A 85 -1.09 -19.82 10.47
C PHE A 85 -0.93 -18.75 9.39
N HIS A 86 -1.02 -19.14 8.12
CA HIS A 86 -0.99 -18.20 7.01
C HIS A 86 -2.19 -17.24 7.07
N GLU A 87 -3.40 -17.76 7.28
CA GLU A 87 -4.61 -16.95 7.40
C GLU A 87 -4.59 -16.03 8.63
N ALA A 88 -4.15 -16.55 9.78
CA ALA A 88 -3.98 -15.77 10.99
C ALA A 88 -3.00 -14.60 10.78
N ARG A 89 -1.83 -14.87 10.15
CA ARG A 89 -0.85 -13.84 9.80
C ARG A 89 -1.43 -12.80 8.84
N ARG A 90 -2.15 -13.22 7.81
CA ARG A 90 -2.79 -12.33 6.84
C ARG A 90 -3.74 -11.35 7.53
N ARG A 91 -4.60 -11.84 8.43
CA ARG A 91 -5.55 -10.99 9.17
C ARG A 91 -4.85 -10.06 10.15
N LEU A 92 -3.86 -10.56 10.88
CA LEU A 92 -3.06 -9.74 11.79
C LEU A 92 -2.30 -8.65 11.05
N ALA A 93 -1.76 -8.93 9.86
CA ALA A 93 -1.04 -7.94 9.06
C ALA A 93 -1.91 -6.73 8.69
N VAL A 94 -3.21 -6.94 8.39
CA VAL A 94 -4.14 -5.82 8.13
C VAL A 94 -4.24 -4.90 9.34
N VAL A 95 -4.36 -5.48 10.54
CA VAL A 95 -4.43 -4.72 11.79
C VAL A 95 -3.09 -4.04 12.06
N THR A 96 -1.98 -4.78 12.02
CA THR A 96 -0.64 -4.26 12.27
C THR A 96 -0.29 -3.11 11.33
N ASN A 97 -0.61 -3.21 10.04
CA ASN A 97 -0.33 -2.15 9.06
C ASN A 97 -1.06 -0.84 9.37
N GLY A 98 -2.21 -0.88 10.05
CA GLY A 98 -2.92 0.33 10.49
C GLY A 98 -2.25 1.03 11.67
N TYR A 99 -1.49 0.30 12.49
CA TYR A 99 -0.79 0.84 13.67
C TYR A 99 0.72 1.01 13.45
N TYR A 100 1.24 0.46 12.34
CA TYR A 100 2.66 0.53 12.04
C TYR A 100 3.00 1.92 11.49
N GLN A 101 3.51 2.78 12.36
CA GLN A 101 4.14 4.02 11.96
C GLN A 101 5.61 3.74 11.64
N ILE A 102 5.98 3.89 10.37
CA ILE A 102 7.39 3.87 9.97
C ILE A 102 8.00 5.18 10.44
N ASP A 103 8.77 5.13 11.52
CA ASP A 103 9.58 6.27 11.93
C ASP A 103 10.76 6.44 10.97
N LEU A 104 10.53 7.21 9.90
CA LEU A 104 11.56 7.60 8.95
C LEU A 104 12.45 8.73 9.49
N SER A 105 12.14 9.32 10.65
CA SER A 105 12.88 10.47 11.18
C SER A 105 14.36 10.15 11.35
N ARG A 106 14.69 8.91 11.74
CA ARG A 106 16.08 8.43 11.86
C ARG A 106 16.84 8.38 10.53
N PHE A 107 16.15 8.17 9.41
CA PHE A 107 16.76 8.24 8.08
C PHE A 107 17.10 9.68 7.70
N PHE A 108 16.36 10.67 8.22
CA PHE A 108 16.53 12.07 7.89
C PHE A 108 17.39 12.85 8.92
N GLN A 109 17.54 12.38 10.17
CA GLN A 109 18.25 13.08 11.25
C GLN A 109 19.79 12.89 11.27
N GLY A 110 20.40 12.37 10.21
CA GLY A 110 21.86 12.47 10.02
C GLY A 110 22.71 11.27 10.46
N ALA A 111 22.12 10.14 10.85
CA ALA A 111 22.90 8.94 11.19
C ALA A 111 23.42 8.17 9.96
N VAL A 112 22.77 8.32 8.80
CA VAL A 112 23.23 7.75 7.53
C VAL A 112 23.30 8.86 6.49
N GLN A 113 24.38 9.65 6.57
CA GLN A 113 24.69 10.69 5.61
C GLN A 113 24.61 10.09 4.19
N GLY A 114 23.67 10.60 3.38
CA GLY A 114 23.56 10.23 1.96
C GLY A 114 22.35 9.40 1.56
N VAL A 115 21.65 8.68 2.45
CA VAL A 115 20.45 7.93 2.03
C VAL A 115 19.33 8.87 1.61
N GLY A 116 19.10 9.93 2.38
CA GLY A 116 18.16 11.00 2.00
C GLY A 116 18.52 11.64 0.66
N GLN A 117 19.78 12.04 0.46
CA GLN A 117 20.27 12.55 -0.82
C GLN A 117 20.08 11.54 -1.96
N THR A 118 20.38 10.26 -1.74
CA THR A 118 20.25 9.21 -2.76
C THR A 118 18.79 9.00 -3.17
N ILE A 119 17.87 9.01 -2.21
CA ILE A 119 16.43 8.97 -2.49
C ILE A 119 16.01 10.21 -3.28
N ARG A 120 16.52 11.40 -2.91
CA ARG A 120 16.25 12.65 -3.64
C ARG A 120 16.78 12.62 -5.08
N LEU A 121 17.91 11.95 -5.35
CA LEU A 121 18.46 11.81 -6.71
C LEU A 121 17.55 11.03 -7.65
N PHE A 122 16.64 10.20 -7.14
CA PHE A 122 15.66 9.53 -8.00
C PHE A 122 14.61 10.48 -8.55
N CYS A 123 14.51 11.71 -8.01
CA CYS A 123 13.58 12.76 -8.43
C CYS A 123 12.24 12.21 -8.93
N PRO A 124 11.51 11.39 -8.13
CA PRO A 124 10.33 10.68 -8.64
C PRO A 124 9.16 11.63 -8.95
N VAL A 125 9.28 12.89 -8.54
CA VAL A 125 8.29 13.94 -8.76
C VAL A 125 8.85 14.93 -9.78
N THR A 126 8.06 15.21 -10.80
CA THR A 126 8.40 16.20 -11.83
C THR A 126 8.28 17.63 -11.28
N PRO A 127 9.06 18.60 -11.79
CA PRO A 127 8.89 20.01 -11.43
C PRO A 127 7.46 20.51 -11.64
N GLU A 128 6.77 20.04 -12.69
CA GLU A 128 5.39 20.38 -13.02
C GLU A 128 4.42 20.01 -11.89
N ASP A 129 4.50 18.75 -11.42
CA ASP A 129 3.63 18.24 -10.36
C ASP A 129 3.88 19.00 -9.05
N PHE A 130 5.14 19.29 -8.74
CA PHE A 130 5.49 20.04 -7.54
C PHE A 130 5.04 21.49 -7.58
N GLN A 131 5.26 22.20 -8.69
CA GLN A 131 4.81 23.58 -8.80
C GLN A 131 3.28 23.70 -8.80
N LYS A 132 2.56 22.71 -9.35
CA LYS A 132 1.10 22.63 -9.24
C LYS A 132 0.64 22.47 -7.79
N GLU A 133 1.31 21.63 -7.02
CA GLU A 133 1.03 21.44 -5.59
C GLU A 133 1.36 22.70 -4.78
N LEU A 134 2.50 23.34 -5.08
CA LEU A 134 2.89 24.63 -4.50
C LEU A 134 1.85 25.71 -4.80
N PHE A 135 1.40 25.84 -6.05
CA PHE A 135 0.35 26.79 -6.40
C PHE A 135 -0.96 26.50 -5.66
N SER A 136 -1.32 25.22 -5.50
CA SER A 136 -2.49 24.80 -4.72
C SER A 136 -2.35 25.19 -3.23
N PHE A 137 -1.15 25.05 -2.66
CA PHE A 137 -0.84 25.52 -1.31
C PHE A 137 -0.92 27.05 -1.18
N LEU A 138 -0.30 27.79 -2.10
CA LEU A 138 -0.30 29.26 -2.11
C LEU A 138 -1.71 29.85 -2.28
N THR A 139 -2.59 29.15 -3.00
CA THR A 139 -4.00 29.53 -3.16
C THR A 139 -4.89 29.11 -1.98
N GLY A 140 -4.33 28.38 -0.99
CA GLY A 140 -5.07 27.86 0.16
C GLY A 140 -6.01 26.69 -0.19
N THR A 141 -5.89 26.11 -1.38
CA THR A 141 -6.70 24.95 -1.79
C THR A 141 -6.20 23.64 -1.22
N ASN A 142 -4.93 23.58 -0.81
CA ASN A 142 -4.31 22.39 -0.23
C ASN A 142 -3.52 22.71 1.05
N THR A 143 -3.27 21.69 1.88
CA THR A 143 -2.56 21.82 3.16
C THR A 143 -1.04 21.79 2.97
N ALA A 144 -0.31 22.32 3.96
CA ALA A 144 1.16 22.30 3.97
C ALA A 144 1.75 20.87 3.94
N ASP A 145 0.99 19.86 4.39
CA ASP A 145 1.43 18.47 4.46
C ASP A 145 1.70 17.88 3.07
N GLY A 146 0.87 18.23 2.07
CA GLY A 146 1.06 17.79 0.68
C GLY A 146 2.37 18.34 0.11
N LEU A 147 2.60 19.65 0.29
CA LEU A 147 3.84 20.29 -0.15
C LEU A 147 5.08 19.70 0.54
N ARG A 148 5.03 19.52 1.87
CA ARG A 148 6.12 18.90 2.65
C ARG A 148 6.40 17.46 2.22
N LEU A 149 5.38 16.71 1.85
CA LEU A 149 5.54 15.35 1.33
C LEU A 149 6.35 15.36 0.02
N PHE A 150 6.02 16.25 -0.91
CA PHE A 150 6.75 16.37 -2.18
C PHE A 150 8.23 16.75 -1.94
N LEU A 151 8.49 17.69 -1.03
CA LEU A 151 9.86 18.07 -0.64
C LEU A 151 10.63 16.90 -0.02
N LYS A 152 9.98 16.07 0.81
CA LYS A 152 10.61 14.91 1.45
C LYS A 152 10.91 13.77 0.51
N ILE A 153 10.02 13.52 -0.47
CA ILE A 153 10.20 12.45 -1.47
C ILE A 153 11.34 12.79 -2.45
N GLY A 154 11.69 14.07 -2.56
CA GLY A 154 12.77 14.55 -3.42
C GLY A 154 12.23 15.03 -4.76
N THR A 155 11.68 16.23 -4.74
CA THR A 155 11.34 16.97 -5.96
C THR A 155 12.53 17.80 -6.41
N ASP A 156 12.62 18.06 -7.72
CA ASP A 156 13.54 19.08 -8.24
C ASP A 156 12.97 20.48 -7.94
N VAL A 157 13.32 21.02 -6.77
CA VAL A 157 12.93 22.37 -6.33
C VAL A 157 13.50 23.48 -7.20
N ASN A 158 14.58 23.20 -7.95
CA ASN A 158 15.21 24.17 -8.85
C ASN A 158 14.70 24.04 -10.29
N GLY A 159 13.80 23.09 -10.54
CA GLY A 159 13.14 22.90 -11.82
C GLY A 159 12.37 24.15 -12.24
N LEU A 160 12.58 24.56 -13.49
CA LEU A 160 11.95 25.74 -14.07
C LEU A 160 10.64 25.36 -14.74
N LEU A 161 9.55 26.03 -14.38
CA LEU A 161 8.28 25.96 -15.08
C LEU A 161 7.87 27.39 -15.45
N GLY A 162 7.66 27.66 -16.74
CA GLY A 162 7.43 29.03 -17.22
C GLY A 162 8.59 29.99 -16.91
N GLY A 163 9.82 29.48 -16.78
CA GLY A 163 11.02 30.26 -16.45
C GLY A 163 11.13 30.68 -14.98
N GLN A 164 10.24 30.20 -14.10
CA GLN A 164 10.29 30.46 -12.67
C GLN A 164 10.61 29.19 -11.89
N THR A 165 11.45 29.32 -10.87
CA THR A 165 11.63 28.28 -9.86
C THR A 165 10.49 28.31 -8.86
N ALA A 166 10.30 27.21 -8.14
CA ALA A 166 9.34 27.14 -7.04
C ALA A 166 9.61 28.21 -5.96
N LEU A 167 10.88 28.47 -5.66
CA LEU A 167 11.28 29.51 -4.70
C LEU A 167 10.85 30.91 -5.17
N LEU A 168 11.05 31.23 -6.45
CA LEU A 168 10.64 32.52 -7.01
C LEU A 168 9.12 32.68 -6.98
N MET A 169 8.37 31.61 -7.29
CA MET A 169 6.91 31.61 -7.20
C MET A 169 6.41 31.88 -5.77
N ALA A 170 7.03 31.26 -4.76
CA ALA A 170 6.69 31.47 -3.35
C ALA A 170 6.97 32.91 -2.88
N VAL A 171 8.09 33.51 -3.33
CA VAL A 171 8.44 34.91 -3.05
C VAL A 171 7.45 35.87 -3.73
N CYS A 172 7.11 35.64 -5.01
CA CYS A 172 6.13 36.45 -5.72
C CYS A 172 4.73 36.40 -5.09
N ALA A 173 4.39 35.30 -4.42
CA ALA A 173 3.16 35.14 -3.67
C ALA A 173 3.21 35.67 -2.23
N ASP A 174 4.35 36.25 -1.80
CA ASP A 174 4.60 36.74 -0.43
C ASP A 174 4.32 35.70 0.66
N SER A 175 4.56 34.42 0.35
CA SER A 175 4.33 33.31 1.29
C SER A 175 5.63 32.91 1.98
N MET A 176 5.92 33.56 3.11
CA MET A 176 7.10 33.24 3.92
C MET A 176 7.11 31.77 4.39
N GLU A 177 5.94 31.20 4.65
CA GLU A 177 5.80 29.79 5.03
C GLU A 177 6.26 28.84 3.91
N ALA A 178 5.85 29.10 2.66
CA ALA A 178 6.31 28.34 1.51
C ALA A 178 7.82 28.49 1.29
N VAL A 179 8.35 29.71 1.42
CA VAL A 179 9.79 29.99 1.31
C VAL A 179 10.57 29.19 2.35
N GLN A 180 10.13 29.21 3.62
CA GLN A 180 10.78 28.47 4.69
C GLN A 180 10.78 26.97 4.42
N MET A 181 9.64 26.39 4.01
CA MET A 181 9.55 24.97 3.67
C MET A 181 10.48 24.59 2.52
N ILE A 182 10.50 25.38 1.44
CA ILE A 182 11.33 25.10 0.25
C ILE A 182 12.83 25.17 0.58
N VAL A 183 13.26 26.14 1.40
CA VAL A 183 14.67 26.29 1.79
C VAL A 183 15.09 25.24 2.81
N GLU A 184 14.32 25.04 3.88
CA GLU A 184 14.68 24.13 4.97
C GLU A 184 14.52 22.66 4.58
N ASP A 185 13.36 22.29 4.01
CA ASP A 185 13.06 20.89 3.67
C ASP A 185 13.58 20.52 2.28
N GLY A 186 13.46 21.43 1.30
CA GLY A 186 13.84 21.20 -0.09
C GLY A 186 15.32 21.38 -0.39
N GLY A 187 16.01 22.29 0.32
CA GLY A 187 17.38 22.67 0.00
C GLY A 187 17.49 23.41 -1.34
N ALA A 188 16.50 24.25 -1.65
CA ALA A 188 16.51 25.06 -2.87
C ALA A 188 17.74 25.97 -2.92
N ASP A 189 18.27 26.16 -4.12
CA ASP A 189 19.39 27.07 -4.33
C ASP A 189 18.88 28.52 -4.35
N LEU A 190 19.51 29.38 -3.54
CA LEU A 190 19.16 30.80 -3.41
C LEU A 190 19.73 31.64 -4.56
N GLU A 191 20.71 31.11 -5.31
CA GLU A 191 21.40 31.86 -6.37
C GLU A 191 20.86 31.56 -7.78
N VAL A 192 19.71 30.90 -7.90
CA VAL A 192 19.12 30.60 -9.21
C VAL A 192 18.67 31.90 -9.89
N LYS A 193 19.35 32.25 -10.97
CA LYS A 193 18.99 33.39 -11.81
C LYS A 193 17.77 33.05 -12.64
N ALA A 194 16.68 33.79 -12.45
CA ALA A 194 15.54 33.74 -13.35
C ALA A 194 16.03 33.98 -14.78
N LEU A 195 15.65 33.10 -15.70
CA LEU A 195 15.92 33.36 -17.11
C LEU A 195 15.03 34.53 -17.55
N PRO A 196 15.58 35.50 -18.29
CA PRO A 196 14.78 36.58 -18.84
C PRO A 196 13.67 35.94 -19.68
N GLN A 197 12.42 36.23 -19.32
CA GLN A 197 11.28 35.81 -20.13
C GLN A 197 11.46 36.43 -21.50
N VAL A 198 11.84 35.62 -22.48
CA VAL A 198 11.82 36.03 -23.87
C VAL A 198 10.33 36.11 -24.17
N ASN A 199 9.79 37.32 -24.18
CA ASN A 199 8.40 37.55 -24.55
C ASN A 199 8.18 36.92 -25.94
N GLU A 200 7.59 35.72 -25.98
CA GLU A 200 7.15 35.04 -27.19
C GLU A 200 5.96 35.75 -27.86
N GLU A 201 5.82 37.07 -27.67
CA GLU A 201 4.80 37.92 -28.30
C GLU A 201 5.00 38.10 -29.82
N ASN A 202 6.00 37.43 -30.41
CA ASN A 202 6.19 37.37 -31.87
C ASN A 202 6.15 35.93 -32.39
N GLN A 203 5.23 35.10 -31.91
CA GLN A 203 4.83 33.93 -32.71
C GLN A 203 4.04 34.43 -33.93
N PRO A 204 4.56 34.28 -35.16
CA PRO A 204 3.80 34.61 -36.36
C PRO A 204 2.54 33.77 -36.35
N GLN A 205 1.39 34.42 -36.56
CA GLN A 205 0.10 33.78 -36.78
C GLN A 205 0.28 32.68 -37.83
N LYS A 206 0.40 31.43 -37.39
CA LYS A 206 0.28 30.28 -38.27
C LYS A 206 -1.22 30.17 -38.55
N ASP A 207 -1.61 30.71 -39.69
CA ASP A 207 -2.86 30.42 -40.36
C ASP A 207 -3.14 28.92 -40.22
N GLU A 208 -4.24 28.59 -39.55
CA GLU A 208 -4.72 27.24 -39.38
C GLU A 208 -5.20 26.72 -40.75
N GLY A 209 -4.26 26.15 -41.50
CA GLY A 209 -4.54 25.28 -42.64
C GLY A 209 -5.15 23.97 -42.14
N LEU A 210 -6.47 23.90 -42.25
CA LEU A 210 -7.31 22.70 -42.24
C LEU A 210 -6.80 21.62 -43.20
N GLU A 211 -5.99 20.68 -42.73
CA GLU A 211 -5.81 19.32 -43.31
C GLU A 211 -5.46 18.42 -42.11
N GLY A 212 -6.08 17.29 -41.83
CA GLY A 212 -6.66 16.27 -42.69
C GLY A 212 -6.30 14.96 -41.99
N GLU A 213 -7.33 14.17 -41.73
CA GLU A 213 -7.40 12.76 -41.33
C GLU A 213 -6.10 11.93 -41.44
N GLU A 214 -5.84 11.07 -40.45
CA GLU A 214 -5.71 9.62 -40.69
C GLU A 214 -5.56 8.87 -39.35
N GLU A 215 -6.65 8.24 -38.93
CA GLU A 215 -6.64 7.16 -37.95
C GLU A 215 -6.04 5.92 -38.65
N GLN A 216 -4.79 5.57 -38.33
CA GLN A 216 -4.23 4.26 -38.67
C GLN A 216 -4.52 3.30 -37.52
N GLU A 217 -5.55 2.48 -37.72
CA GLU A 217 -5.79 1.24 -36.97
C GLU A 217 -4.72 0.22 -37.38
N GLU A 218 -3.70 0.04 -36.55
CA GLU A 218 -2.77 -1.09 -36.69
C GLU A 218 -3.46 -2.36 -36.15
N GLU A 219 -3.94 -3.18 -37.08
CA GLU A 219 -4.31 -4.58 -36.85
C GLU A 219 -3.01 -5.40 -36.66
N GLU A 220 -2.67 -5.77 -35.42
CA GLU A 220 -1.61 -6.75 -35.16
C GLU A 220 -2.13 -8.18 -35.40
N GLU A 221 -1.48 -8.85 -36.35
CA GLU A 221 -1.65 -10.25 -36.74
C GLU A 221 -1.57 -11.22 -35.54
N GLU A 222 -2.56 -12.10 -35.43
CA GLU A 222 -2.56 -13.23 -34.51
C GLU A 222 -1.68 -14.37 -35.06
N ASP A 223 -0.56 -14.62 -34.40
CA ASP A 223 0.29 -15.80 -34.62
C ASP A 223 -0.43 -17.08 -34.13
N GLU A 224 -0.58 -18.05 -35.04
CA GLU A 224 -1.28 -19.30 -34.83
C GLU A 224 -0.42 -20.28 -34.02
N GLY A 225 -0.56 -20.25 -32.70
CA GLY A 225 0.02 -21.25 -31.81
C GLY A 225 -0.83 -21.51 -30.56
N GLU A 226 -1.28 -22.76 -30.40
CA GLU A 226 -1.80 -23.36 -29.16
C GLU A 226 -3.31 -23.14 -28.84
N GLY A 227 -4.14 -23.97 -29.48
CA GLY A 227 -5.61 -23.96 -29.44
C GLY A 227 -6.30 -24.50 -28.17
N GLU A 228 -5.71 -24.49 -26.98
CA GLU A 228 -6.41 -24.94 -25.74
C GLU A 228 -6.48 -23.91 -24.60
N THR A 229 -5.67 -22.86 -24.62
CA THR A 229 -5.68 -21.78 -23.59
C THR A 229 -6.52 -20.56 -23.98
N ARG A 230 -6.98 -20.48 -25.24
CA ARG A 230 -7.64 -19.29 -25.81
C ARG A 230 -9.06 -19.03 -25.27
N MET A 231 -9.78 -20.08 -24.82
CA MET A 231 -11.13 -19.91 -24.27
C MET A 231 -11.14 -19.27 -22.87
N MET A 232 -10.08 -19.45 -22.07
CA MET A 232 -10.00 -18.83 -20.73
C MET A 232 -9.58 -17.35 -20.78
N LEU A 233 -8.82 -16.93 -21.79
CA LEU A 233 -8.36 -15.56 -21.93
C LEU A 233 -9.46 -14.62 -22.43
N LYS A 234 -10.33 -15.08 -23.34
CA LYS A 234 -11.46 -14.29 -23.86
C LYS A 234 -12.46 -13.92 -22.75
N GLY A 235 -12.78 -14.85 -21.86
CA GLY A 235 -13.65 -14.60 -20.69
C GLY A 235 -13.04 -13.63 -19.67
N LYS A 236 -11.72 -13.69 -19.44
CA LYS A 236 -11.03 -12.75 -18.52
C LYS A 236 -11.02 -11.33 -19.08
N MET A 237 -10.84 -11.16 -20.39
CA MET A 237 -10.83 -9.84 -21.04
C MET A 237 -12.22 -9.19 -21.05
N GLU A 238 -13.29 -9.95 -21.30
CA GLU A 238 -14.68 -9.46 -21.19
C GLU A 238 -15.03 -9.04 -19.76
N MET A 239 -14.67 -9.84 -18.76
CA MET A 239 -14.90 -9.49 -17.35
C MET A 239 -14.17 -8.20 -16.97
N ARG A 240 -12.93 -8.02 -17.46
CA ARG A 240 -12.12 -6.81 -17.21
C ARG A 240 -12.72 -5.57 -17.91
N MET A 241 -13.24 -5.71 -19.13
CA MET A 241 -13.95 -4.64 -19.83
C MET A 241 -15.29 -4.28 -19.16
N MET A 242 -16.06 -5.27 -18.71
CA MET A 242 -17.32 -5.05 -17.99
C MET A 242 -17.09 -4.28 -16.67
N MET A 243 -16.03 -4.62 -15.94
CA MET A 243 -15.64 -3.92 -14.71
C MET A 243 -15.21 -2.47 -14.98
N ARG A 244 -14.46 -2.21 -16.07
CA ARG A 244 -14.08 -0.85 -16.48
C ARG A 244 -15.32 -0.01 -16.87
N ARG A 245 -16.30 -0.59 -17.58
CA ARG A 245 -17.55 0.08 -17.94
C ARG A 245 -18.42 0.41 -16.70
N LYS A 246 -18.49 -0.48 -15.71
CA LYS A 246 -19.20 -0.22 -14.44
C LYS A 246 -18.54 0.90 -13.62
N ARG A 247 -17.20 0.98 -13.60
CA ARG A 247 -16.49 2.08 -12.92
C ARG A 247 -16.75 3.44 -13.58
N LYS A 248 -16.73 3.53 -14.92
CA LYS A 248 -17.04 4.79 -15.64
C LYS A 248 -18.47 5.28 -15.41
N ARG A 249 -19.45 4.37 -15.26
CA ARG A 249 -20.84 4.75 -14.94
C ARG A 249 -21.02 5.25 -13.50
N LYS A 250 -20.21 4.79 -12.55
CA LYS A 250 -20.31 5.23 -11.14
C LYS A 250 -19.73 6.63 -10.89
N MET A 251 -18.93 7.17 -11.81
CA MET A 251 -18.35 8.52 -11.71
C MET A 251 -19.16 9.62 -12.42
N ARG A 252 -20.20 9.29 -13.19
CA ARG A 252 -21.20 10.26 -13.68
C ARG A 252 -22.40 10.28 -12.74
N MET A 253 -22.20 10.73 -11.51
CA MET A 253 -23.29 11.20 -10.67
C MET A 253 -23.22 12.73 -10.67
N PRO A 254 -24.29 13.45 -11.02
CA PRO A 254 -24.31 14.90 -10.96
C PRO A 254 -24.17 15.35 -9.50
N LEU A 255 -23.14 16.12 -9.20
CA LEU A 255 -23.01 16.87 -7.95
C LEU A 255 -24.01 18.02 -7.98
N SER A 256 -25.30 17.70 -7.80
CA SER A 256 -26.34 18.67 -7.48
C SER A 256 -26.66 18.52 -6.00
N GLY A 257 -25.94 19.25 -5.16
CA GLY A 257 -26.07 19.17 -3.71
C GLY A 257 -25.60 20.44 -3.00
N ARG A 258 -26.35 21.53 -3.22
CA ARG A 258 -26.53 22.71 -2.35
C ARG A 258 -25.52 22.90 -1.20
N CYS A 259 -24.59 23.83 -1.38
CA CYS A 259 -24.07 24.62 -0.26
C CYS A 259 -25.16 25.60 0.20
N VAL A 260 -25.80 25.31 1.32
CA VAL A 260 -26.54 26.34 2.07
C VAL A 260 -25.55 26.95 3.04
N LEU A 261 -25.05 28.14 2.70
CA LEU A 261 -24.39 29.04 3.62
C LEU A 261 -25.34 29.30 4.81
N ARG A 262 -24.96 28.83 6.00
CA ARG A 262 -25.48 29.40 7.24
C ARG A 262 -24.50 30.49 7.68
N GLU A 263 -24.92 31.73 7.46
CA GLU A 263 -24.50 32.86 8.28
C GLU A 263 -24.86 32.53 9.74
N LEU A 264 -23.87 32.57 10.63
CA LEU A 264 -24.12 32.70 12.06
C LEU A 264 -23.55 34.04 12.49
N GLU A 265 -24.49 34.99 12.46
CA GLU A 265 -24.69 36.14 13.33
C GLU A 265 -23.68 36.28 14.48
N THR A 266 -22.93 37.38 14.38
CA THR A 266 -22.46 38.23 15.47
C THR A 266 -23.57 38.54 16.47
N LEU A 267 -23.29 38.36 17.76
CA LEU A 267 -23.94 39.07 18.88
C LEU A 267 -22.91 39.27 20.02
N PRO A 268 -23.13 40.28 20.89
CA PRO A 268 -22.10 41.20 21.40
C PRO A 268 -21.29 40.73 22.62
#